data_AF-A0A6G3XU26-F1
#
_entry.id   AF-A0A6G3XU26-F1
#
_cell.length_a   1.000
_cell.length_b   1.000
_cell.length_c   1.000
_cell.angle_alpha   90.00
_cell.angle_beta   90.00
_cell.angle_gamma   90.00
#
_symmetry.space_group_name_H-M   'P 1'
#
loop_
_entity.id
_entity.type
_entity.pdbx_description
1 polymer ?
#
loop_
_entity_poly.entity_id
_entity_poly.type
_entity_poly.pdbx_seq_one_letter_code
_entity_poly.pdbx_strand_id
1 'polypeptide(L)'
;KDGEYDEAEGLDTGADDYLTKPFSYVVLVARVRALLRRRGAGTAAPVLTVGSLRIDTAARRVIRGEDEIALTAKEFAVLEQLALRAGQVVSKAEILEHVWDFAYDGDPNIVEVYISTLRRKLGATAIRTVRGAGYRLEAK
;
A
#
# COMPACT_ATOMS: atom_id res chain seq x y z
N LYS A 1 -59.31 23.85 0.36
CA LYS A 1 -58.27 22.90 0.84
C LYS A 1 -57.19 22.87 -0.24
N ASP A 2 -56.45 23.97 -0.47
CA ASP A 2 -55.48 24.69 0.41
C ASP A 2 -54.32 23.74 0.74
N GLY A 3 -53.03 23.99 0.54
CA GLY A 3 -52.19 25.10 0.05
C GLY A 3 -50.72 24.62 0.22
N GLU A 4 -49.85 24.84 -0.76
CA GLU A 4 -48.59 25.62 -0.68
C GLU A 4 -47.66 25.46 0.56
N TYR A 5 -46.40 25.09 0.25
CA TYR A 5 -45.06 25.36 0.88
C TYR A 5 -44.77 25.16 2.39
N ASP A 6 -43.76 24.32 2.69
CA ASP A 6 -42.50 24.62 3.45
C ASP A 6 -41.75 23.27 3.66
N GLU A 7 -40.61 22.95 3.04
CA GLU A 7 -39.22 23.46 3.17
C GLU A 7 -38.52 23.26 4.53
N ALA A 8 -37.30 22.68 4.44
CA ALA A 8 -36.21 22.53 5.43
C ALA A 8 -36.44 21.54 6.60
N GLU A 9 -35.48 20.70 7.06
CA GLU A 9 -34.02 20.81 7.06
C GLU A 9 -33.38 19.44 7.37
N GLY A 10 -32.17 19.18 6.86
CA GLY A 10 -31.33 18.04 7.28
C GLY A 10 -30.41 17.44 6.22
N LEU A 11 -29.75 18.25 5.38
CA LEU A 11 -28.62 17.80 4.55
C LEU A 11 -27.31 17.94 5.33
N ASP A 12 -26.63 16.82 5.56
CA ASP A 12 -25.15 16.64 5.58
C ASP A 12 -24.82 15.31 6.30
N THR A 13 -24.23 14.28 5.70
CA THR A 13 -22.84 14.30 5.21
C THR A 13 -22.55 13.09 4.29
N GLY A 14 -22.35 13.37 3.01
CA GLY A 14 -21.33 12.77 2.13
C GLY A 14 -21.26 11.25 1.96
N ALA A 15 -22.24 10.66 1.26
CA ALA A 15 -22.10 9.35 0.64
C ALA A 15 -21.56 9.52 -0.79
N ASP A 16 -20.33 9.05 -1.06
CA ASP A 16 -19.67 9.29 -2.35
C ASP A 16 -19.91 8.22 -3.43
N ASP A 17 -20.66 7.16 -3.14
CA ASP A 17 -21.46 6.42 -4.14
C ASP A 17 -22.04 5.13 -3.55
N TYR A 18 -23.31 4.90 -3.86
CA TYR A 18 -23.97 3.60 -3.74
C TYR A 18 -23.83 2.91 -5.10
N LEU A 19 -23.22 1.71 -5.21
CA LEU A 19 -23.19 0.98 -6.48
C LEU A 19 -23.46 -0.52 -6.32
N THR A 20 -24.59 -0.94 -6.87
CA THR A 20 -25.08 -2.32 -7.01
C THR A 20 -24.19 -3.13 -7.97
N LYS A 21 -24.05 -4.44 -7.70
CA LYS A 21 -23.25 -5.38 -8.50
C LYS A 21 -23.77 -5.51 -9.95
N PRO A 22 -22.89 -5.80 -10.94
CA PRO A 22 -21.45 -6.07 -10.81
C PRO A 22 -20.57 -4.89 -11.29
N PHE A 23 -19.49 -4.60 -10.56
CA PHE A 23 -18.43 -3.66 -10.98
C PHE A 23 -17.07 -4.36 -11.07
N SER A 24 -16.19 -3.88 -11.96
CA SER A 24 -14.82 -4.39 -12.11
C SER A 24 -13.95 -3.90 -10.95
N TYR A 25 -13.39 -4.84 -10.18
CA TYR A 25 -12.46 -4.58 -9.07
C TYR A 25 -11.29 -3.66 -9.48
N VAL A 26 -10.84 -3.75 -10.73
CA VAL A 26 -9.76 -2.93 -11.29
C VAL A 26 -10.12 -1.43 -11.30
N VAL A 27 -11.37 -1.12 -11.63
CA VAL A 27 -11.85 0.28 -11.74
C VAL A 27 -12.07 0.87 -10.35
N LEU A 28 -12.59 0.08 -9.40
CA LEU A 28 -12.75 0.51 -8.02
C LEU A 28 -11.40 0.87 -7.38
N VAL A 29 -10.41 0.00 -7.52
CA VAL A 29 -9.05 0.24 -7.01
C VAL A 29 -8.41 1.47 -7.66
N ALA A 30 -8.61 1.66 -8.98
CA ALA A 30 -8.09 2.84 -9.68
C ALA A 30 -8.72 4.15 -9.15
N ARG A 31 -10.02 4.14 -8.87
CA ARG A 31 -10.75 5.31 -8.35
C ARG A 31 -10.36 5.64 -6.91
N VAL A 32 -10.20 4.64 -6.04
CA VAL A 32 -9.68 4.82 -4.67
C VAL A 32 -8.25 5.37 -4.70
N ARG A 33 -7.36 4.83 -5.56
CA ARG A 33 -6.00 5.36 -5.72
C ARG A 33 -5.97 6.81 -6.21
N ALA A 34 -6.85 7.17 -7.15
CA ALA A 34 -6.95 8.53 -7.65
C ALA A 34 -7.40 9.52 -6.55
N LEU A 35 -8.34 9.11 -5.70
CA LEU A 35 -8.81 9.91 -4.56
C LEU A 35 -7.73 10.08 -3.48
N LEU A 36 -6.98 9.01 -3.16
CA LEU A 36 -5.87 9.08 -2.21
C LEU A 36 -4.71 9.95 -2.72
N ARG A 37 -4.39 9.91 -4.03
CA ARG A 37 -3.41 10.83 -4.64
C ARG A 37 -3.83 12.28 -4.54
N ARG A 38 -5.13 12.58 -4.71
CA ARG A 38 -5.66 13.95 -4.64
C ARG A 38 -5.59 14.52 -3.21
N ARG A 39 -5.69 13.68 -2.19
CA ARG A 39 -5.61 14.09 -0.78
C ARG A 39 -4.17 14.21 -0.25
N GLY A 40 -3.20 13.58 -0.92
CA GLY A 40 -1.77 13.54 -0.55
C GLY A 40 -0.85 14.49 -1.30
N ALA A 41 -1.36 15.53 -1.97
CA ALA A 41 -0.59 16.50 -2.77
C ALA A 41 0.32 17.45 -1.94
N GLY A 42 0.81 16.99 -0.79
CA GLY A 42 1.90 17.58 -0.02
C GLY A 42 2.82 16.47 0.47
N THR A 43 4.08 16.49 0.01
CA THR A 43 5.26 15.91 0.67
C THR A 43 5.50 14.38 0.68
N ALA A 44 5.14 13.63 -0.36
CA ALA A 44 5.85 12.37 -0.65
C ALA A 44 6.44 12.42 -2.05
N ALA A 45 7.76 12.40 -2.17
CA ALA A 45 8.40 12.20 -3.46
C ALA A 45 7.88 10.87 -4.04
N PRO A 46 7.34 10.86 -5.28
CA PRO A 46 6.72 9.66 -5.85
C PRO A 46 7.72 8.51 -6.05
N VAL A 47 9.02 8.79 -5.94
CA VAL A 47 10.09 7.81 -6.08
C VAL A 47 10.96 7.80 -4.82
N LEU A 48 10.98 6.66 -4.12
CA LEU A 48 11.87 6.36 -3.00
C LEU A 48 13.15 5.71 -3.54
N THR A 49 14.31 6.12 -3.04
CA THR A 49 15.60 5.51 -3.42
C THR A 49 16.26 4.91 -2.17
N VAL A 50 16.61 3.63 -2.24
CA VAL A 50 17.24 2.87 -1.14
C VAL A 50 18.39 2.05 -1.73
N GLY A 51 19.62 2.55 -1.56
CA GLY A 51 20.81 2.01 -2.23
C GLY A 51 20.59 1.82 -3.74
N SER A 52 20.77 0.60 -4.23
CA SER A 52 20.56 0.28 -5.65
C SER A 52 19.10 0.25 -6.11
N LEU A 53 18.12 0.36 -5.21
CA LEU A 53 16.69 0.27 -5.52
C LEU A 53 16.06 1.65 -5.71
N ARG A 54 15.29 1.80 -6.79
CA ARG A 54 14.36 2.91 -7.02
C ARG A 54 12.93 2.37 -7.02
N ILE A 55 12.08 2.93 -6.17
CA ILE A 55 10.71 2.46 -5.94
C ILE A 55 9.77 3.63 -6.23
N ASP A 56 9.05 3.54 -7.34
CA ASP A 56 8.02 4.49 -7.71
C ASP A 56 6.68 4.05 -7.10
N THR A 57 6.25 4.74 -6.05
CA THR A 57 5.00 4.43 -5.32
C THR A 57 3.76 4.83 -6.12
N ALA A 58 3.86 5.85 -6.97
CA ALA A 58 2.77 6.31 -7.80
C ALA A 58 2.51 5.34 -8.98
N ALA A 59 3.58 4.91 -9.65
CA ALA A 59 3.54 3.97 -10.76
C ALA A 59 3.52 2.49 -10.31
N ARG A 60 3.77 2.22 -9.03
CA ARG A 60 3.97 0.88 -8.46
C ARG A 60 5.06 0.09 -9.19
N ARG A 61 6.19 0.74 -9.45
CA ARG A 61 7.31 0.18 -10.20
C ARG A 61 8.57 0.12 -9.34
N VAL A 62 9.34 -0.96 -9.48
CA VAL A 62 10.61 -1.13 -8.76
C VAL A 62 11.71 -1.38 -9.78
N ILE A 63 12.79 -0.63 -9.66
CA ILE A 63 13.96 -0.72 -10.54
C ILE A 63 15.18 -0.99 -9.65
N ARG A 64 16.05 -1.90 -10.07
CA ARG A 64 17.36 -2.14 -9.46
C ARG A 64 18.44 -1.89 -10.50
N GLY A 65 19.23 -0.83 -10.31
CA GLY A 65 20.12 -0.36 -11.37
C GLY A 65 19.30 0.04 -12.61
N GLU A 66 19.41 -0.74 -13.68
CA GLU A 66 18.66 -0.55 -14.93
C GLU A 66 17.50 -1.56 -15.11
N ASP A 67 17.46 -2.61 -14.29
CA ASP A 67 16.49 -3.70 -14.45
C ASP A 67 15.19 -3.42 -13.68
N GLU A 68 14.06 -3.51 -14.38
CA GLU A 68 12.73 -3.46 -13.75
C GLU A 68 12.38 -4.80 -13.11
N ILE A 69 11.98 -4.78 -11.84
CA ILE A 69 11.61 -5.96 -11.07
C ILE A 69 10.10 -6.05 -10.95
N ALA A 70 9.52 -7.05 -11.60
CA ALA A 70 8.09 -7.31 -11.54
C ALA A 70 7.66 -7.89 -10.17
N LEU A 71 6.82 -7.13 -9.47
CA LEU A 71 6.21 -7.53 -8.20
C LEU A 71 4.70 -7.68 -8.32
N THR A 72 4.14 -8.66 -7.61
CA THR A 72 2.68 -8.75 -7.44
C THR A 72 2.17 -7.59 -6.56
N ALA A 73 0.85 -7.39 -6.54
CA ALA A 73 0.26 -6.31 -5.74
C ALA A 73 0.60 -6.42 -4.24
N LYS A 74 0.62 -7.65 -3.68
CA LYS A 74 0.96 -7.91 -2.28
C LYS A 74 2.45 -7.81 -2.01
N GLU A 75 3.29 -8.34 -2.90
CA GLU A 75 4.76 -8.17 -2.78
C GLU A 75 5.15 -6.69 -2.77
N PHE A 76 4.58 -5.90 -3.69
CA PHE A 76 4.82 -4.46 -3.73
C PHE A 76 4.35 -3.76 -2.46
N ALA A 77 3.17 -4.10 -1.93
CA ALA A 77 2.66 -3.49 -0.71
C ALA A 77 3.57 -3.76 0.50
N VAL A 78 4.09 -4.99 0.64
CA VAL A 78 5.09 -5.31 1.69
C VAL A 78 6.36 -4.49 1.50
N LEU A 79 6.89 -4.40 0.27
CA LEU A 79 8.08 -3.61 -0.02
C LEU A 79 7.87 -2.12 0.27
N GLU A 80 6.73 -1.57 -0.13
CA GLU A 80 6.36 -0.16 0.09
C GLU A 80 6.35 0.17 1.58
N GLN A 81 5.78 -0.69 2.42
CA GLN A 81 5.80 -0.51 3.88
C GLN A 81 7.21 -0.46 4.45
N LEU A 82 8.13 -1.28 3.93
CA LEU A 82 9.53 -1.25 4.32
C LEU A 82 10.27 -0.03 3.76
N ALA A 83 9.93 0.41 2.55
CA ALA A 83 10.59 1.50 1.84
C ALA A 83 10.23 2.88 2.43
N LEU A 84 8.98 3.07 2.86
CA LEU A 84 8.55 4.28 3.58
C LEU A 84 9.35 4.50 4.87
N ARG A 85 9.87 3.42 5.47
CA ARG A 85 10.69 3.42 6.68
C ARG A 85 12.06 2.78 6.42
N ALA A 86 12.65 3.07 5.26
CA ALA A 86 13.95 2.51 4.88
C ALA A 86 15.01 2.78 5.97
N GLY A 87 15.83 1.78 6.29
CA GLY A 87 16.79 1.86 7.39
C GLY A 87 16.20 1.74 8.80
N GLN A 88 14.88 1.64 8.98
CA GLN A 88 14.22 1.38 10.26
C GLN A 88 13.68 -0.05 10.33
N VAL A 89 13.48 -0.56 11.54
CA VAL A 89 12.86 -1.87 11.74
C VAL A 89 11.35 -1.71 11.66
N VAL A 90 10.72 -2.53 10.82
CA VAL A 90 9.27 -2.67 10.73
C VAL A 90 8.89 -4.06 11.22
N SER A 91 8.01 -4.12 12.22
CA SER A 91 7.60 -5.38 12.82
C SER A 91 6.69 -6.19 11.90
N LYS A 92 6.63 -7.49 12.16
CA LYS A 92 5.74 -8.42 11.45
C LYS A 92 4.27 -8.03 11.61
N ALA A 93 3.89 -7.57 12.80
CA ALA A 93 2.54 -7.11 13.10
C ALA A 93 2.18 -5.86 12.29
N GLU A 94 3.08 -4.87 12.22
CA GLU A 94 2.84 -3.65 11.44
C GLU A 94 2.71 -3.95 9.94
N ILE A 95 3.56 -4.84 9.40
CA ILE A 95 3.45 -5.26 7.99
C ILE A 95 2.11 -5.96 7.76
N LEU A 96 1.69 -6.82 8.69
CA LEU A 96 0.43 -7.54 8.59
C LEU A 96 -0.76 -6.56 8.58
N GLU A 97 -0.81 -5.67 9.55
CA GLU A 97 -1.86 -4.66 9.72
C GLU A 97 -2.01 -3.72 8.51
N HIS A 98 -0.90 -3.33 7.88
CA HIS A 98 -0.93 -2.37 6.77
C HIS A 98 -1.17 -3.03 5.40
N VAL A 99 -0.81 -4.31 5.24
CA VAL A 99 -0.87 -4.99 3.94
C VAL A 99 -2.05 -5.96 3.86
N TRP A 100 -2.50 -6.51 4.98
CA TRP A 100 -3.68 -7.36 5.09
C TRP A 100 -4.85 -6.61 5.72
N ASP A 101 -6.05 -7.12 5.48
CA ASP A 101 -7.27 -6.56 6.07
C ASP A 101 -7.23 -6.76 7.60
N PHE A 102 -7.87 -5.87 8.35
CA PHE A 102 -8.03 -5.99 9.81
C PHE A 102 -8.75 -7.30 10.18
N ALA A 103 -9.58 -7.82 9.27
CA ALA A 103 -10.26 -9.11 9.43
C ALA A 103 -9.39 -10.35 9.05
N TYR A 104 -8.10 -10.18 8.77
CA TYR A 104 -7.23 -11.31 8.46
C TYR A 104 -6.98 -12.17 9.71
N ASP A 105 -7.52 -13.38 9.70
CA ASP A 105 -7.42 -14.39 10.78
C ASP A 105 -6.30 -15.43 10.53
N GLY A 106 -5.50 -15.24 9.48
CA GLY A 106 -4.46 -16.18 9.10
C GLY A 106 -3.16 -16.04 9.89
N ASP A 107 -2.25 -17.00 9.67
CA ASP A 107 -0.96 -17.04 10.36
C ASP A 107 -0.08 -15.84 9.97
N PRO A 108 0.43 -15.03 10.94
CA PRO A 108 1.38 -13.97 10.68
C PRO A 108 2.60 -14.42 9.86
N ASN A 109 2.98 -15.71 9.92
CA ASN A 109 4.06 -16.32 9.13
C ASN A 109 3.93 -16.10 7.62
N ILE A 110 2.75 -15.74 7.11
CA ILE A 110 2.60 -15.31 5.72
C ILE A 110 3.58 -14.18 5.33
N VAL A 111 3.89 -13.27 6.27
CA VAL A 111 4.86 -12.19 6.04
C VAL A 111 6.22 -12.76 5.66
N GLU A 112 6.67 -13.85 6.28
CA GLU A 112 7.96 -14.48 6.00
C GLU A 112 8.05 -15.02 4.56
N VAL A 113 6.93 -15.56 4.04
CA VAL A 113 6.83 -16.04 2.66
C VAL A 113 7.05 -14.89 1.67
N TYR A 114 6.43 -13.74 1.92
CA TYR A 114 6.60 -12.55 1.10
C TYR A 114 8.01 -11.95 1.23
N ILE A 115 8.58 -11.92 2.44
CA ILE A 115 9.98 -11.47 2.63
C ILE A 115 10.96 -12.38 1.90
N SER A 116 10.76 -13.70 1.96
CA SER A 116 11.59 -14.67 1.23
C SER A 116 11.50 -14.47 -0.29
N THR A 117 10.28 -14.25 -0.79
CA THR A 117 10.05 -13.98 -2.22
C THR A 117 10.67 -12.67 -2.66
N LEU A 118 10.54 -11.61 -1.86
CA LEU A 118 11.17 -10.31 -2.12
C LEU A 118 12.70 -10.42 -2.13
N ARG A 119 13.31 -11.15 -1.19
CA ARG A 119 14.76 -11.41 -1.21
C ARG A 119 15.22 -12.12 -2.47
N ARG A 120 14.45 -13.10 -2.96
CA ARG A 120 14.77 -13.79 -4.22
C ARG A 120 14.75 -12.84 -5.42
N LYS A 121 13.80 -11.89 -5.46
CA LYS A 121 13.64 -10.94 -6.58
C LYS A 121 14.58 -9.72 -6.49
N LEU A 122 14.68 -9.11 -5.31
CA LEU A 122 15.42 -7.87 -5.06
C LEU A 122 16.91 -8.10 -4.73
N GLY A 123 17.28 -9.33 -4.36
CA GLY A 123 18.59 -9.69 -3.83
C GLY A 123 18.53 -10.05 -2.35
N ALA A 124 19.27 -11.09 -1.96
CA ALA A 124 19.21 -11.68 -0.62
C ALA A 124 19.54 -10.69 0.52
N THR A 125 20.36 -9.68 0.23
CA THR A 125 20.80 -8.66 1.18
C THR A 125 19.91 -7.42 1.24
N ALA A 126 18.93 -7.28 0.34
CA ALA A 126 18.09 -6.08 0.27
C ALA A 126 17.23 -5.90 1.53
N ILE A 127 16.77 -7.00 2.12
CA ILE A 127 15.95 -6.99 3.33
C ILE A 127 16.66 -7.79 4.41
N ARG A 128 16.97 -7.15 5.53
CA ARG A 128 17.58 -7.78 6.70
C ARG A 128 16.52 -8.15 7.73
N THR A 129 16.67 -9.35 8.32
CA THR A 129 15.88 -9.74 9.49
C THR A 129 16.57 -9.22 10.75
N VAL A 130 15.82 -8.49 11.57
CA VAL A 130 16.21 -8.12 12.92
C VAL A 130 15.49 -9.07 13.88
N ARG A 131 16.22 -10.07 14.38
CA ARG A 131 15.65 -11.15 15.20
C ARG A 131 14.86 -10.58 16.38
N GLY A 132 13.65 -11.07 16.59
CA GLY A 132 12.75 -10.64 17.65
C GLY A 132 12.06 -9.29 17.42
N ALA A 133 12.40 -8.55 16.36
CA ALA A 133 11.86 -7.22 16.11
C ALA A 133 11.12 -7.10 14.77
N GLY A 134 11.67 -7.65 13.68
CA GLY A 134 11.04 -7.57 12.36
C GLY A 134 12.03 -7.53 11.20
N TYR A 135 11.74 -6.65 10.24
CA TYR A 135 12.47 -6.54 8.97
C TYR A 135 12.92 -5.11 8.72
N ARG A 136 14.04 -4.96 8.02
CA ARG A 136 14.60 -3.66 7.65
C ARG A 136 15.07 -3.71 6.21
N LEU A 137 14.69 -2.70 5.43
CA LEU A 137 15.19 -2.52 4.07
C LEU A 137 16.56 -1.83 4.14
N GLU A 138 17.60 -2.52 3.66
CA GLU A 138 19.00 -2.06 3.59
C GLU A 138 19.60 -2.48 2.24
N ALA A 139 18.91 -2.19 1.14
CA ALA A 139 19.49 -2.40 -0.19
C ALA A 139 20.77 -1.58 -0.30
N LYS A 140 21.88 -2.27 -0.59
CA LYS A 140 23.19 -1.69 -0.88
C LYS A 140 23.32 -1.50 -2.37
#